data_AF-A0A926Y1N5-F1
#
_entry.id   AF-A0A926Y1N5-F1
#
_cell.length_a   1.000
_cell.length_b   1.000
_cell.length_c   1.000
_cell.angle_alpha   90.00
_cell.angle_beta   90.00
_cell.angle_gamma   90.00
#
_symmetry.space_group_name_H-M   'P 1'
#
loop_
_entity.id
_entity.type
_entity.pdbx_description
1 polymer ?
#
loop_
_entity_poly.entity_id
_entity_poly.type
_entity_poly.pdbx_seq_one_letter_code
_entity_poly.pdbx_strand_id
1 'polypeptide(L)' 'MEINDELEIQLFHTLEQVKQMNEAIRRHQGAYEPNTFMIEQFQEVKNRLTDELRSLLSQVTEMRWQAAA' A
#
# COMPACT_ATOMS: atom_id res chain seq x y z
N MET A 1 2.58 1.77 23.88
CA MET A 1 1.92 0.61 23.25
C MET A 1 0.99 1.06 22.13
N GLU A 2 0.15 2.08 22.36
CA GLU A 2 -0.75 2.67 21.34
C GLU A 2 -0.10 3.05 20.00
N ILE A 3 1.10 3.66 19.98
CA ILE A 3 1.77 4.07 18.73
C ILE A 3 2.13 2.88 17.82
N ASN A 4 2.45 1.72 18.41
CA ASN A 4 2.78 0.53 17.62
C ASN A 4 1.52 -0.05 16.98
N ASP A 5 0.42 -0.09 17.74
CA ASP A 5 -0.87 -0.57 17.26
C ASP A 5 -1.40 0.34 16.12
N GLU A 6 -1.23 1.66 16.24
CA GLU A 6 -1.57 2.61 15.17
C GLU A 6 -0.75 2.39 13.89
N LEU A 7 0.56 2.18 14.00
CA LEU A 7 1.42 1.90 12.84
C LEU A 7 1.07 0.56 12.18
N GLU A 8 0.79 -0.47 12.97
CA GLU A 8 0.37 -1.78 12.45
C GLU A 8 -1.00 -1.69 11.74
N ILE A 9 -1.95 -0.92 12.28
CA ILE A 9 -3.24 -0.63 11.64
C ILE A 9 -3.04 0.11 10.31
N GLN A 10 -2.21 1.16 10.28
CA GLN A 10 -1.93 1.91 9.06
C GLN A 10 -1.30 1.01 8.01
N LEU A 11 -0.30 0.22 8.39
CA LEU A 11 0.38 -0.72 7.50
C LEU A 11 -0.59 -1.74 6.90
N PHE A 12 -1.51 -2.27 7.70
CA PHE A 12 -2.55 -3.17 7.22
C PHE A 12 -3.49 -2.49 6.21
N HIS A 13 -3.97 -1.28 6.52
CA HIS A 13 -4.84 -0.52 5.62
C HIS A 13 -4.14 -0.19 4.28
N THR A 14 -2.89 0.27 4.32
CA THR A 14 -2.13 0.59 3.10
C THR A 14 -1.91 -0.67 2.25
N LEU A 15 -1.62 -1.82 2.85
CA LEU A 15 -1.54 -3.10 2.15
C LEU A 15 -2.86 -3.49 1.47
N GLU A 16 -3.98 -3.34 2.18
CA GLU A 16 -5.30 -3.62 1.61
C GLU A 16 -5.61 -2.71 0.42
N GLN A 17 -5.30 -1.43 0.51
CA GLN A 17 -5.48 -0.49 -0.59
C GLN A 17 -4.60 -0.85 -1.79
N VAL A 18 -3.34 -1.25 -1.59
CA VAL A 18 -2.46 -1.74 -2.67
C VAL A 18 -3.07 -2.98 -3.34
N LYS A 19 -3.62 -3.91 -2.56
CA LYS A 19 -4.32 -5.10 -3.09
C LYS A 19 -5.51 -4.69 -3.96
N GLN A 20 -6.35 -3.76 -3.48
CA GLN A 20 -7.50 -3.25 -4.23
C GLN A 20 -7.08 -2.58 -5.54
N MET A 21 -6.00 -1.80 -5.54
CA MET A 21 -5.47 -1.19 -6.78
C MET A 21 -4.98 -2.24 -7.77
N ASN A 22 -4.28 -3.29 -7.31
CA ASN A 22 -3.88 -4.40 -8.17
C ASN A 22 -5.08 -5.14 -8.77
N GLU A 23 -6.15 -5.34 -8.01
CA GLU A 23 -7.39 -5.93 -8.51
C GLU A 23 -8.08 -5.03 -9.54
N ALA A 24 -8.14 -3.72 -9.29
CA ALA A 24 -8.69 -2.75 -10.24
C ALA A 24 -7.91 -2.77 -11.57
N ILE A 25 -6.57 -2.70 -11.51
CA ILE A 25 -5.69 -2.80 -12.69
C ILE A 25 -5.97 -4.09 -13.47
N ARG A 26 -6.02 -5.25 -12.80
CA ARG A 26 -6.31 -6.53 -13.45
C ARG A 26 -7.67 -6.55 -14.13
N ARG A 27 -8.71 -5.99 -13.52
CA ARG A 27 -10.05 -5.91 -14.12
C ARG A 27 -10.05 -5.10 -15.41
N HIS A 28 -9.37 -3.95 -15.42
CA HIS A 28 -9.31 -3.10 -16.61
C HIS A 28 -8.36 -3.65 -17.68
N GLN A 29 -7.33 -4.41 -17.32
CA GLN A 29 -6.46 -5.10 -18.28
C GLN A 29 -7.13 -6.32 -18.92
N GLY A 30 -7.97 -7.04 -18.17
CA GLY A 30 -8.68 -8.23 -18.65
C GLY A 30 -10.02 -7.96 -19.33
N ALA A 31 -10.41 -6.69 -19.50
CA ALA A 31 -11.63 -6.32 -20.21
C ALA A 31 -11.50 -6.54 -21.73
N TYR A 32 -12.62 -6.78 -22.41
CA TYR A 32 -12.67 -6.92 -23.88
C TYR A 32 -12.06 -5.71 -24.59
N GLU A 33 -12.28 -4.51 -24.04
CA GLU A 33 -11.59 -3.27 -24.40
C GLU A 33 -10.87 -2.73 -23.16
N PRO A 34 -9.52 -2.88 -23.08
CA PRO A 34 -8.76 -2.36 -21.96
C PRO A 34 -8.84 -0.84 -21.85
N ASN A 35 -9.12 -0.34 -20.66
CA ASN A 35 -9.13 1.09 -20.38
C ASN A 35 -7.76 1.55 -19.89
N THR A 36 -6.86 1.88 -20.83
CA THR A 36 -5.48 2.29 -20.55
C THR A 36 -5.40 3.49 -19.59
N PHE A 37 -6.25 4.50 -19.78
CA PHE A 37 -6.27 5.67 -18.91
C PHE A 37 -6.54 5.30 -17.45
N MET A 38 -7.55 4.46 -17.20
CA MET A 38 -7.86 4.00 -15.84
C MET A 38 -6.74 3.14 -15.25
N ILE A 39 -6.09 2.32 -16.07
CA ILE A 39 -4.94 1.51 -15.63
C ILE A 39 -3.80 2.42 -15.16
N GLU A 40 -3.46 3.45 -15.92
CA GLU A 40 -2.41 4.42 -15.56
C GLU A 40 -2.74 5.14 -14.25
N GLN A 41 -3.99 5.60 -14.09
CA GLN A 41 -4.46 6.24 -12.85
C GLN A 41 -4.33 5.31 -11.64
N PHE A 42 -4.73 4.04 -11.76
CA PHE A 42 -4.57 3.09 -10.65
C PHE A 42 -3.11 2.73 -10.39
N GLN A 43 -2.26 2.72 -11.41
CA GLN A 43 -0.82 2.50 -11.24
C GLN A 43 -0.16 3.66 -10.49
N GLU A 44 -0.54 4.91 -10.78
CA GLU A 44 -0.06 6.08 -10.05
C GLU A 44 -0.43 5.99 -8.56
N VAL A 45 -1.70 5.70 -8.26
CA VAL A 45 -2.17 5.53 -6.88
C VAL A 45 -1.45 4.37 -6.18
N LYS A 46 -1.28 3.23 -6.86
CA LYS A 46 -0.54 2.08 -6.33
C LYS A 46 0.91 2.45 -6.00
N ASN A 47 1.58 3.23 -6.85
CA ASN A 47 2.97 3.63 -6.63
C ASN A 47 3.08 4.50 -5.37
N ARG A 48 2.19 5.49 -5.21
CA ARG A 48 2.13 6.33 -4.01
C ARG A 48 1.90 5.49 -2.73
N LEU A 49 0.94 4.57 -2.76
CA LEU A 49 0.68 3.66 -1.63
C LEU A 49 1.86 2.74 -1.33
N THR A 50 2.61 2.34 -2.36
CA THR A 50 3.82 1.51 -2.19
C THR A 50 4.93 2.30 -1.48
N ASP A 51 5.09 3.58 -1.80
CA ASP A 51 6.07 4.44 -1.13
C ASP A 51 5.65 4.75 0.32
N GLU A 52 4.35 4.96 0.56
CA GLU A 52 3.80 5.08 1.91
C GLU A 52 4.05 3.81 2.74
N LEU A 53 3.80 2.63 2.16
CA LEU A 53 4.07 1.35 2.81
C LEU A 53 5.54 1.17 3.17
N ARG A 54 6.47 1.59 2.30
CA ARG A 54 7.90 1.59 2.59
C ARG A 54 8.24 2.47 3.79
N SER A 55 7.64 3.67 3.86
CA SER A 55 7.82 4.58 4.99
C SER A 55 7.31 3.97 6.30
N LEU A 56 6.11 3.39 6.30
CA LEU A 56 5.53 2.73 7.47
C LEU A 56 6.38 1.54 7.95
N LEU A 57 6.86 0.71 7.02
CA LEU A 57 7.76 -0.41 7.33
C LEU A 57 9.06 0.06 7.99
N SER A 58 9.66 1.15 7.51
CA SER A 58 10.84 1.74 8.13
C SER A 58 10.56 2.20 9.56
N GLN A 59 9.45 2.91 9.79
CA GLN A 59 9.05 3.39 11.12
C GLN A 59 8.81 2.24 12.10
N VAL A 60 8.08 1.19 11.68
CA VAL A 60 7.86 -0.01 12.50
C VAL A 60 9.18 -0.70 12.83
N THR A 61 10.09 -0.78 11.85
CA THR A 61 11.41 -1.38 12.06
C THR A 61 12.20 -0.58 13.08
N GLU A 62 12.35 0.74 12.91
CA GLU A 62 13.07 1.61 13.84
C GLU A 62 12.51 1.51 15.27
N MET A 63 11.18 1.51 15.42
CA MET A 63 10.54 1.38 16.72
C MET A 63 10.84 0.01 17.37
N ARG A 64 10.84 -1.08 16.58
CA ARG A 64 11.20 -2.41 17.07
C ARG A 64 12.65 -2.51 17.51
N TRP A 65 13.57 -1.84 16.80
CA TRP A 65 14.98 -1.77 17.19
C TRP A 65 15.16 -1.00 18.51
N GLN A 66 14.47 0.13 18.68
CA GLN A 66 14.51 0.90 19.94
C GLN A 66 13.94 0.13 21.13
N ALA A 67 12.90 -0.68 20.92
CA ALA A 67 12.29 -1.49 21.98
C ALA A 67 13.14 -2.70 22.39
N ALA A 68 14.08 -3.14 21.54
CA ALA A 68 14.95 -4.29 21.79
C ALA A 68 16.32 -3.91 22.38
N ALA A 69 16.66 -2.62 22.41
CA ALA A 69 17.89 -2.06 22.98
C ALA A 69 17.70 -1.64 24.44
#